data_AF-A0A2X2UCW0-F1
#
_entry.id   AF-A0A2X2UCW0-F1
#
_cell.length_a   1.000
_cell.length_b   1.000
_cell.length_c   1.000
_cell.angle_alpha   90.00
_cell.angle_beta   90.00
_cell.angle_gamma   90.00
#
_symmetry.space_group_name_H-M   'P 1'
#
loop_
_entity.id
_entity.type
_entity.pdbx_description
1 polymer ?
#
loop_
_entity_poly.entity_id
_entity_poly.type
_entity_poly.pdbx_seq_one_letter_code
_entity_poly.pdbx_strand_id
1 'polypeptide(L)'
;MEGRQGRKLHGIWMSCSLERKVRWITISTAAVVILSITAVMLVAGYGMKGFGDLLMGNSRSLAFWSAMDAESSSFQYYAGDRTPENREKYEMSCARTRSALKSLPFDYEEIGADRYGVTWSILNMYENYAAARDAFLEMEEGAPDYLDRLYTIYRVQGYLATHAGRLEQMTVESGNERYEMQRPLFIIVPAVSILWGAAALLMVRWLNRSVQRNIVRPMVELAEDSRRIGENDFTGPDTHAEGGDEIASLVRAFCTMKASTRGYIEALTEKHKMEKQLDEVRLQMLKNQINPHFLFNTLNMIASTAQIEDAATTEKMIHALSRLFRYNLKSTDSVMPLERELKVVQDYMYLQQMRFGQRIRYDTDCNQDTLEVLVPSFALQPWWKMPSSTVFPPKGRGEGYMSVPGWREGGSGYRWLIQGGNGPGTAGGNTPRPGKG
;
A
#
# COMPACT_ATOMS: atom_id res chain seq x y z
N MET A 1 -30.45 -18.43 -12.31
CA MET A 1 -29.20 -18.76 -13.03
C MET A 1 -28.02 -17.83 -12.70
N GLU A 2 -28.24 -16.68 -12.05
CA GLU A 2 -27.21 -15.67 -11.74
C GLU A 2 -26.10 -16.13 -10.76
N GLY A 3 -26.40 -17.02 -9.81
CA GLY A 3 -25.41 -17.48 -8.81
C GLY A 3 -24.27 -18.36 -9.35
N ARG A 4 -24.46 -19.03 -10.50
CA ARG A 4 -23.45 -19.91 -11.11
C ARG A 4 -22.46 -19.13 -11.98
N GLN A 5 -22.90 -18.05 -12.61
CA GLN A 5 -22.07 -17.15 -13.41
C GLN A 5 -21.20 -16.24 -12.54
N GLY A 6 -21.73 -15.72 -11.42
CA GLY A 6 -20.97 -14.94 -10.46
C GLY A 6 -19.79 -15.71 -9.84
N ARG A 7 -19.96 -17.01 -9.53
CA ARG A 7 -18.86 -17.86 -9.04
C ARG A 7 -17.79 -18.15 -10.10
N LYS A 8 -18.18 -18.31 -11.37
CA LYS A 8 -17.23 -18.51 -12.48
C LYS A 8 -16.40 -17.25 -12.74
N LEU A 9 -17.04 -16.08 -12.79
CA LEU A 9 -16.35 -14.80 -12.97
C LEU A 9 -15.40 -14.50 -11.81
N HIS A 10 -15.81 -14.83 -10.57
CA HIS A 10 -14.95 -14.68 -9.42
C HIS A 10 -13.72 -15.59 -9.50
N GLY A 11 -13.88 -16.87 -9.86
CA GLY A 11 -12.75 -17.79 -10.03
C GLY A 11 -11.77 -17.36 -11.12
N ILE A 12 -12.28 -16.92 -12.28
CA ILE A 12 -11.44 -16.39 -13.37
C ILE A 12 -10.68 -15.14 -12.90
N TRP A 13 -11.36 -14.23 -12.20
CA TRP A 13 -10.74 -13.04 -11.65
C TRP A 13 -9.63 -13.36 -10.64
N MET A 14 -9.83 -14.36 -9.78
CA MET A 14 -8.80 -14.80 -8.81
C MET A 14 -7.57 -15.45 -9.46
N SER A 15 -7.71 -15.99 -10.68
CA SER A 15 -6.60 -16.56 -11.45
C SER A 15 -5.91 -15.58 -12.41
N CYS A 16 -6.48 -14.40 -12.63
CA CYS A 16 -5.91 -13.40 -13.54
C CYS A 16 -4.72 -12.67 -12.91
N SER A 17 -3.74 -12.32 -13.75
CA SER A 17 -2.60 -11.51 -13.34
C SER A 17 -3.01 -10.12 -12.83
N LEU A 18 -2.20 -9.56 -11.94
CA LEU A 18 -2.42 -8.24 -11.37
C LEU A 18 -2.42 -7.14 -12.45
N GLU A 19 -1.56 -7.24 -13.45
CA GLU A 19 -1.53 -6.33 -14.60
C GLU A 19 -2.84 -6.37 -15.40
N ARG A 20 -3.36 -7.57 -15.68
CA ARG A 20 -4.66 -7.72 -16.37
C ARG A 20 -5.79 -7.17 -15.53
N LYS A 21 -5.78 -7.38 -14.20
CA LYS A 21 -6.77 -6.81 -13.30
C LYS A 21 -6.78 -5.29 -13.44
N VAL A 22 -5.65 -4.62 -13.24
CA VAL A 22 -5.51 -3.15 -13.36
C VAL A 22 -5.94 -2.65 -14.74
N ARG A 23 -5.56 -3.34 -15.81
CA ARG A 23 -5.96 -2.97 -17.18
C ARG A 23 -7.47 -3.09 -17.40
N TRP A 24 -8.12 -4.11 -16.85
CA TRP A 24 -9.59 -4.22 -16.90
C TRP A 24 -10.27 -3.10 -16.12
N ILE A 25 -9.70 -2.66 -14.99
CA ILE A 25 -10.20 -1.51 -14.24
C ILE A 25 -10.22 -0.27 -15.13
N THR A 26 -9.08 0.09 -15.71
CA THR A 26 -8.93 1.32 -16.49
C THR A 26 -9.76 1.30 -17.77
N ILE A 27 -9.84 0.16 -18.45
CA ILE A 27 -10.69 0.01 -19.63
C ILE A 27 -12.16 0.14 -19.26
N SER A 28 -12.61 -0.50 -18.17
CA SER A 28 -14.02 -0.45 -17.77
C SER A 28 -14.48 0.95 -17.39
N THR A 29 -13.66 1.71 -16.66
CA THR A 29 -13.99 3.09 -16.29
C THR A 29 -14.02 4.02 -17.49
N ALA A 30 -13.03 3.91 -18.39
CA ALA A 30 -13.01 4.69 -19.63
C ALA A 30 -14.21 4.35 -20.53
N ALA A 31 -14.53 3.07 -20.69
CA ALA A 31 -15.66 2.61 -21.50
C ALA A 31 -17.00 3.16 -20.98
N VAL A 32 -17.22 3.16 -19.67
CA VAL A 32 -18.44 3.71 -19.05
C VAL A 32 -18.58 5.20 -19.33
N VAL A 33 -17.50 5.98 -19.18
CA VAL A 33 -17.52 7.42 -19.42
C VAL A 33 -17.81 7.72 -20.90
N ILE A 34 -17.10 7.05 -21.81
CA ILE A 34 -17.28 7.23 -23.25
C ILE A 34 -18.71 6.87 -23.65
N LEU A 35 -19.20 5.70 -23.24
CA LEU A 35 -20.54 5.24 -23.60
C LEU A 35 -21.64 6.16 -23.06
N SER A 36 -21.45 6.71 -21.86
CA SER A 36 -22.35 7.73 -21.28
C SER A 36 -22.37 9.01 -22.12
N ILE A 37 -21.20 9.56 -22.46
CA ILE A 37 -21.09 10.79 -23.26
C ILE A 37 -21.70 10.57 -24.65
N THR A 38 -21.38 9.46 -25.31
CA THR A 38 -21.91 9.14 -26.64
C THR A 38 -23.43 8.99 -26.62
N ALA A 39 -24.00 8.34 -25.60
CA ALA A 39 -25.44 8.21 -25.47
C ALA A 39 -26.13 9.58 -25.28
N VAL A 40 -25.57 10.44 -24.43
CA VAL A 40 -26.08 11.81 -24.22
C VAL A 40 -26.00 12.63 -25.50
N MET A 41 -24.87 12.58 -26.21
CA MET A 41 -24.70 13.29 -27.48
C MET A 41 -25.66 12.80 -28.57
N LEU A 42 -25.91 11.48 -28.65
CA LEU A 42 -26.86 10.91 -29.61
C LEU A 42 -28.29 11.40 -29.36
N VAL A 43 -28.75 11.39 -28.11
CA VAL A 43 -30.09 11.87 -27.75
C VAL A 43 -30.24 13.36 -28.05
N ALA A 44 -29.25 14.16 -27.65
CA ALA A 44 -29.27 15.60 -27.88
C ALA A 44 -29.23 15.94 -29.38
N GLY A 45 -28.34 15.29 -30.14
CA GLY A 45 -28.20 15.52 -31.57
C GLY A 45 -29.43 15.10 -32.37
N TYR A 46 -29.98 13.92 -32.10
CA TYR A 46 -31.17 13.42 -32.78
C TYR A 46 -32.41 14.26 -32.44
N GLY A 47 -32.56 14.65 -31.17
CA GLY A 47 -33.66 15.51 -30.71
C GLY A 47 -33.64 16.92 -31.28
N MET A 48 -32.49 17.61 -31.22
CA MET A 48 -32.39 18.97 -31.73
C MET A 48 -32.58 19.04 -33.24
N LYS A 49 -32.05 18.06 -34.00
CA LYS A 49 -32.21 18.03 -35.45
C LYS A 49 -33.68 17.78 -35.85
N GLY A 50 -34.30 16.74 -35.30
CA GLY A 50 -35.69 16.40 -35.62
C GLY A 50 -36.68 17.52 -35.27
N PHE A 51 -36.48 18.19 -34.13
CA PHE A 51 -37.31 19.33 -33.73
C PHE A 51 -37.07 20.57 -34.60
N GLY A 52 -35.81 20.82 -35.00
CA GLY A 52 -35.46 21.92 -35.90
C GLY A 52 -36.13 21.79 -37.28
N ASP A 53 -36.10 20.60 -37.87
CA ASP A 53 -36.71 20.32 -39.17
C ASP A 53 -38.25 20.52 -39.11
N LEU A 54 -38.88 20.10 -38.02
CA LEU A 54 -40.32 20.24 -37.78
C LEU A 54 -40.74 21.72 -37.65
N LEU A 55 -40.00 22.51 -36.86
CA LEU A 55 -40.24 23.94 -36.73
C LEU A 55 -40.03 24.69 -38.05
N MET A 56 -38.99 24.34 -38.81
CA MET A 56 -38.69 24.96 -40.10
C MET A 56 -39.81 24.70 -41.12
N GLY A 57 -40.32 23.47 -41.20
CA GLY A 57 -41.43 23.09 -42.08
C GLY A 57 -42.73 23.81 -41.73
N ASN A 58 -43.08 23.85 -40.44
CA ASN A 58 -44.26 24.58 -39.95
C ASN A 58 -44.15 26.08 -40.25
N SER A 59 -42.98 26.69 -39.95
CA SER A 59 -42.73 28.11 -40.18
C SER A 59 -42.88 28.51 -41.64
N ARG A 60 -42.35 27.72 -42.59
CA ARG A 60 -42.47 28.00 -44.03
C ARG A 60 -43.93 27.95 -44.52
N SER A 61 -44.68 26.93 -44.10
CA SER A 61 -46.08 26.77 -44.51
C SER A 61 -46.96 27.89 -43.93
N LEU A 62 -46.75 28.23 -42.65
CA LEU A 62 -47.43 29.33 -41.97
C LEU A 62 -47.06 30.70 -42.58
N ALA A 63 -45.78 30.92 -42.92
CA ALA A 63 -45.32 32.15 -43.54
C ALA A 63 -45.99 32.38 -44.91
N PHE A 64 -46.18 31.31 -45.70
CA PHE A 64 -46.90 31.40 -46.96
C PHE A 64 -48.39 31.69 -46.76
N TRP A 65 -49.05 30.98 -45.84
CA TRP A 65 -50.47 31.20 -45.54
C TRP A 65 -50.73 32.65 -45.10
N SER A 66 -49.94 33.16 -44.15
CA SER A 66 -50.05 34.55 -43.67
C SER A 66 -49.71 35.58 -44.75
N ALA A 67 -48.73 35.30 -45.61
CA ALA A 67 -48.40 36.21 -46.71
C ALA A 67 -49.53 36.26 -47.75
N MET A 68 -50.12 35.11 -48.09
CA MET A 68 -51.25 35.02 -49.01
C MET A 68 -52.49 35.74 -48.48
N ASP A 69 -52.78 35.64 -47.18
CA ASP A 69 -53.88 36.37 -46.53
C ASP A 69 -53.66 37.90 -46.57
N ALA A 70 -52.43 38.36 -46.31
CA ALA A 70 -52.05 39.76 -46.40
C ALA A 70 -52.12 40.30 -47.84
N GLU A 71 -51.69 39.51 -48.82
CA GLU A 71 -51.80 39.84 -50.25
C GLU A 71 -53.27 39.91 -50.68
N SER A 72 -54.10 38.96 -50.23
CA SER A 72 -55.53 38.97 -50.53
C SER A 72 -56.22 40.22 -50.00
N SER A 73 -55.92 40.58 -48.74
CA SER A 73 -56.47 41.75 -48.08
C SER A 73 -56.00 43.06 -48.74
N SER A 74 -54.70 43.19 -48.99
CA SER A 74 -54.14 44.40 -49.63
C SER A 74 -54.60 44.57 -51.07
N PHE A 75 -54.79 43.47 -51.82
CA PHE A 75 -55.40 43.51 -53.14
C PHE A 75 -56.85 44.00 -53.08
N GLN A 76 -57.65 43.56 -52.10
CA GLN A 76 -59.02 44.01 -51.93
C GLN A 76 -59.10 45.54 -51.69
N TYR A 77 -58.22 46.09 -50.84
CA TYR A 77 -58.15 47.54 -50.62
C TYR A 77 -57.71 48.29 -51.87
N TYR A 78 -56.69 47.82 -52.58
CA TYR A 78 -56.19 48.48 -53.78
C TYR A 78 -57.15 48.40 -54.97
N ALA A 79 -57.86 47.28 -55.13
CA ALA A 79 -58.88 47.11 -56.16
C ALA A 79 -60.12 47.98 -55.90
N GLY A 80 -60.42 48.29 -54.65
CA GLY A 80 -61.52 49.20 -54.27
C GLY A 80 -61.12 50.68 -54.29
N ASP A 81 -59.87 51.00 -53.96
CA ASP A 81 -59.36 52.37 -53.91
C ASP A 81 -57.89 52.45 -54.35
N ARG A 82 -57.65 52.93 -55.58
CA ARG A 82 -56.35 52.93 -56.28
C ARG A 82 -55.42 54.07 -55.83
N THR A 83 -55.27 54.27 -54.52
CA THR A 83 -54.33 55.26 -53.95
C THR A 83 -52.87 54.77 -54.00
N PRO A 84 -51.89 55.70 -54.02
CA PRO A 84 -50.47 55.35 -53.95
C PRO A 84 -50.10 54.54 -52.68
N GLU A 85 -50.73 54.83 -51.55
CA GLU A 85 -50.49 54.12 -50.29
C GLU A 85 -50.98 52.66 -50.35
N ASN A 86 -52.19 52.44 -50.89
CA ASN A 86 -52.72 51.07 -51.08
C ASN A 86 -51.87 50.28 -52.07
N ARG A 87 -51.37 50.93 -53.11
CA ARG A 87 -50.46 50.33 -54.09
C ARG A 87 -49.16 49.84 -53.44
N GLU A 88 -48.51 50.67 -52.62
CA GLU A 88 -47.26 50.28 -51.94
C GLU A 88 -47.46 49.08 -51.00
N LYS A 89 -48.53 49.10 -50.19
CA LYS A 89 -48.87 47.98 -49.29
C LYS A 89 -49.13 46.67 -50.05
N TYR A 90 -49.82 46.77 -51.18
CA TYR A 90 -50.09 45.65 -52.06
C TYR A 90 -48.81 45.10 -52.71
N GLU A 91 -47.95 45.96 -53.26
CA GLU A 91 -46.68 45.55 -53.87
C GLU A 91 -45.75 44.86 -52.85
N MET A 92 -45.67 45.39 -51.63
CA MET A 92 -44.94 44.74 -50.53
C MET A 92 -45.51 43.37 -50.16
N SER A 93 -46.83 43.25 -50.09
CA SER A 93 -47.50 41.98 -49.77
C SER A 93 -47.25 40.93 -50.87
N CYS A 94 -47.33 41.34 -52.14
CA CYS A 94 -46.98 40.49 -53.28
C CYS A 94 -45.53 39.98 -53.23
N ALA A 95 -44.58 40.87 -52.91
CA ALA A 95 -43.18 40.50 -52.78
C ALA A 95 -42.97 39.48 -51.65
N ARG A 96 -43.66 39.67 -50.53
CA ARG A 96 -43.62 38.75 -49.38
C ARG A 96 -44.18 37.37 -49.73
N THR A 97 -45.32 37.29 -50.41
CA THR A 97 -45.91 36.00 -50.81
C THR A 97 -45.06 35.27 -51.83
N ARG A 98 -44.50 35.97 -52.83
CA ARG A 98 -43.54 35.36 -53.77
C ARG A 98 -42.31 34.81 -53.07
N SER A 99 -41.81 35.52 -52.05
CA SER A 99 -40.69 35.06 -51.22
C SER A 99 -41.07 33.81 -50.41
N ALA A 100 -42.23 33.84 -49.74
CA ALA A 100 -42.72 32.71 -48.95
C ALA A 100 -43.01 31.48 -49.83
N LEU A 101 -43.58 31.67 -51.01
CA LEU A 101 -43.83 30.60 -51.99
C LEU A 101 -42.54 29.89 -52.40
N LYS A 102 -41.47 30.64 -52.67
CA LYS A 102 -40.14 30.07 -53.00
C LYS A 102 -39.52 29.28 -51.85
N SER A 103 -39.92 29.57 -50.62
CA SER A 103 -39.42 28.89 -49.42
C SER A 103 -40.22 27.63 -49.04
N LEU A 104 -41.36 27.38 -49.70
CA LEU A 104 -42.10 26.14 -49.50
C LEU A 104 -41.25 24.92 -49.93
N PRO A 105 -41.48 23.75 -49.33
CA PRO A 105 -40.70 22.57 -49.66
C PRO A 105 -41.21 21.92 -50.97
N PHE A 106 -40.31 21.76 -51.93
CA PHE A 106 -40.58 21.12 -53.23
C PHE A 106 -39.80 19.80 -53.43
N ASP A 107 -39.13 19.30 -52.39
CA ASP A 107 -38.42 18.03 -52.48
C ASP A 107 -39.39 16.86 -52.25
N TYR A 108 -39.61 16.06 -53.30
CA TYR A 108 -40.51 14.92 -53.29
C TYR A 108 -40.08 13.83 -52.30
N GLU A 109 -38.78 13.59 -52.15
CA GLU A 109 -38.26 12.58 -51.24
C GLU A 109 -38.41 13.01 -49.78
N GLU A 110 -38.33 14.32 -49.51
CA GLU A 110 -38.40 14.86 -48.15
C GLU A 110 -39.83 14.95 -47.60
N ILE A 111 -40.78 15.39 -48.43
CA ILE A 111 -42.16 15.70 -48.00
C ILE A 111 -43.21 14.66 -48.40
N GLY A 112 -42.88 13.76 -49.32
CA GLY A 112 -43.77 12.73 -49.83
C GLY A 112 -44.80 13.23 -50.84
N ALA A 113 -45.48 12.27 -51.49
CA ALA A 113 -46.33 12.52 -52.65
C ALA A 113 -47.48 13.50 -52.40
N ASP A 114 -48.22 13.33 -51.29
CA ASP A 114 -49.42 14.12 -51.00
C ASP A 114 -49.09 15.59 -50.73
N ARG A 115 -48.06 15.85 -49.91
CA ARG A 115 -47.61 17.21 -49.60
C ARG A 115 -46.99 17.87 -50.82
N TYR A 116 -46.18 17.14 -51.60
CA TYR A 116 -45.64 17.65 -52.85
C TYR A 116 -46.75 18.05 -53.83
N GLY A 117 -47.77 17.22 -53.99
CA GLY A 117 -48.91 17.51 -54.86
C GLY A 117 -49.62 18.80 -54.48
N VAL A 118 -49.81 19.06 -53.18
CA VAL A 118 -50.42 20.30 -52.70
C VAL A 118 -49.48 21.49 -52.85
N THR A 119 -48.20 21.38 -52.50
CA THR A 119 -47.23 22.48 -52.70
C THR A 119 -47.12 22.86 -54.19
N TRP A 120 -47.09 21.86 -55.08
CA TRP A 120 -47.04 22.08 -56.52
C TRP A 120 -48.34 22.71 -57.05
N SER A 121 -49.49 22.30 -56.52
CA SER A 121 -50.79 22.93 -56.85
C SER A 121 -50.83 24.39 -56.42
N ILE A 122 -50.30 24.71 -55.23
CA ILE A 122 -50.16 26.09 -54.74
C ILE A 122 -49.29 26.92 -55.68
N LEU A 123 -48.13 26.40 -56.11
CA LEU A 123 -47.23 27.09 -57.03
C LEU A 123 -47.94 27.46 -58.33
N ASN A 124 -48.52 26.47 -59.01
CA ASN A 124 -49.19 26.70 -60.29
C ASN A 124 -50.41 27.62 -60.14
N MET A 125 -51.19 27.44 -59.07
CA MET A 125 -52.37 28.28 -58.86
C MET A 125 -51.97 29.71 -58.55
N TYR A 126 -50.87 29.94 -57.82
CA TYR A 126 -50.36 31.27 -57.53
C TYR A 126 -49.80 31.95 -58.79
N GLU A 127 -49.08 31.23 -59.65
CA GLU A 127 -48.57 31.78 -60.91
C GLU A 127 -49.71 32.22 -61.84
N ASN A 128 -50.73 31.37 -62.00
CA ASN A 128 -51.91 31.71 -62.79
C ASN A 128 -52.72 32.85 -62.16
N TYR A 129 -52.88 32.84 -60.84
CA TYR A 129 -53.52 33.90 -60.09
C TYR A 129 -52.80 35.25 -60.25
N ALA A 130 -51.48 35.28 -60.08
CA ALA A 130 -50.68 36.49 -60.20
C ALA A 130 -50.81 37.10 -61.60
N ALA A 131 -50.74 36.28 -62.65
CA ALA A 131 -50.93 36.74 -64.03
C ALA A 131 -52.35 37.30 -64.27
N ALA A 132 -53.39 36.59 -63.81
CA ALA A 132 -54.78 37.03 -63.98
C ALA A 132 -55.09 38.32 -63.19
N ARG A 133 -54.53 38.44 -61.99
CA ARG A 133 -54.66 39.59 -61.11
C ARG A 133 -53.93 40.81 -61.67
N ASP A 134 -52.69 40.65 -62.12
CA ASP A 134 -51.90 41.75 -62.69
C ASP A 134 -52.57 42.27 -63.97
N ALA A 135 -53.11 41.38 -64.82
CA ALA A 135 -53.89 41.75 -65.99
C ALA A 135 -55.20 42.49 -65.64
N PHE A 136 -55.86 42.16 -64.53
CA PHE A 136 -57.05 42.87 -64.06
C PHE A 136 -56.74 44.30 -63.61
N LEU A 137 -55.59 44.53 -62.99
CA LEU A 137 -55.18 45.87 -62.56
C LEU A 137 -54.94 46.83 -63.73
N GLU A 138 -54.63 46.31 -64.91
CA GLU A 138 -54.49 47.08 -66.16
C GLU A 138 -55.85 47.37 -66.85
N MET A 139 -56.95 46.77 -66.39
CA MET A 139 -58.28 46.98 -66.98
C MET A 139 -58.91 48.31 -66.56
N GLU A 140 -59.67 48.91 -67.48
CA GLU A 140 -60.48 50.10 -67.24
C GLU A 140 -61.69 49.80 -66.35
N GLU A 141 -61.96 50.70 -65.39
CA GLU A 141 -63.15 50.65 -64.53
C GLU A 141 -64.40 50.90 -65.39
N GLY A 142 -65.15 49.82 -65.68
CA GLY A 142 -66.34 49.87 -66.54
C GLY A 142 -66.34 48.86 -67.70
N ALA A 143 -65.27 48.08 -67.87
CA ALA A 143 -65.26 46.98 -68.83
C ALA A 143 -66.43 45.99 -68.57
N PRO A 144 -67.05 45.42 -69.62
CA PRO A 144 -68.23 44.54 -69.47
C PRO A 144 -68.02 43.37 -68.50
N ASP A 145 -66.80 42.83 -68.46
CA ASP A 145 -66.43 41.65 -67.65
C ASP A 145 -65.70 42.02 -66.34
N TYR A 146 -65.66 43.30 -65.96
CA TYR A 146 -64.85 43.78 -64.82
C TYR A 146 -65.21 43.06 -63.51
N LEU A 147 -66.50 43.02 -63.18
CA LEU A 147 -66.99 42.38 -61.96
C LEU A 147 -66.75 40.85 -61.98
N ASP A 148 -66.98 40.21 -63.12
CA ASP A 148 -66.80 38.75 -63.25
C ASP A 148 -65.34 38.34 -63.05
N ARG A 149 -64.40 39.12 -63.61
CA ARG A 149 -62.96 38.92 -63.40
C ARG A 149 -62.55 39.17 -61.95
N LEU A 150 -63.07 40.22 -61.31
CA LEU A 150 -62.80 40.51 -59.90
C LEU A 150 -63.28 39.36 -58.99
N TYR A 151 -64.50 38.87 -59.19
CA TYR A 151 -65.02 37.72 -58.43
C TYR A 151 -64.23 36.43 -58.71
N THR A 152 -63.76 36.25 -59.95
CA THR A 152 -62.88 35.11 -60.28
C THR A 152 -61.56 35.19 -59.51
N ILE A 153 -60.94 36.36 -59.39
CA ILE A 153 -59.72 36.58 -58.61
C ILE A 153 -59.96 36.25 -57.13
N TYR A 154 -61.05 36.76 -56.53
CA TYR A 154 -61.42 36.45 -55.15
C TYR A 154 -61.66 34.96 -54.91
N ARG A 155 -62.29 34.27 -55.87
CA ARG A 155 -62.48 32.83 -55.79
C ARG A 155 -61.16 32.07 -55.81
N VAL A 156 -60.21 32.47 -56.66
CA VAL A 156 -58.87 31.87 -56.72
C VAL A 156 -58.06 32.15 -55.45
N GLN A 157 -58.20 33.34 -54.84
CA GLN A 157 -57.62 33.63 -53.52
C GLN A 157 -58.16 32.68 -52.44
N GLY A 158 -59.47 32.43 -52.44
CA GLY A 158 -60.10 31.46 -51.53
C GLY A 158 -59.58 30.03 -51.72
N TYR A 159 -59.36 29.61 -52.97
CA TYR A 159 -58.71 28.32 -53.26
C TYR A 159 -57.26 28.30 -52.77
N LEU A 160 -56.46 29.35 -53.04
CA LEU A 160 -55.08 29.45 -52.55
C LEU A 160 -55.00 29.38 -51.02
N ALA A 161 -55.87 30.10 -50.31
CA ALA A 161 -55.95 30.03 -48.85
C ALA A 161 -56.32 28.63 -48.35
N THR A 162 -57.27 27.95 -49.02
CA THR A 162 -57.67 26.57 -48.69
C THR A 162 -56.51 25.59 -48.87
N HIS A 163 -55.79 25.68 -49.99
CA HIS A 163 -54.64 24.82 -50.26
C HIS A 163 -53.46 25.12 -49.31
N ALA A 164 -53.20 26.38 -49.00
CA ALA A 164 -52.19 26.79 -48.02
C ALA A 164 -52.49 26.26 -46.62
N GLY A 165 -53.74 26.37 -46.15
CA GLY A 165 -54.18 25.79 -44.88
C GLY A 165 -54.10 24.26 -44.86
N ARG A 166 -54.45 23.60 -45.98
CA ARG A 166 -54.26 22.14 -46.12
C ARG A 166 -52.79 21.74 -46.05
N LEU A 167 -51.90 22.51 -46.68
CA LEU A 167 -50.45 22.27 -46.61
C LEU A 167 -49.91 22.42 -45.18
N GLU A 168 -50.36 23.44 -44.45
CA GLU A 168 -50.04 23.62 -43.04
C GLU A 168 -50.51 22.43 -42.21
N GLN A 169 -51.78 22.04 -42.35
CA GLN A 169 -52.36 20.91 -41.63
C GLN A 169 -51.57 19.61 -41.87
N MET A 170 -51.28 19.27 -43.13
CA MET A 170 -50.49 18.07 -43.45
C MET A 170 -49.05 18.17 -42.95
N THR A 171 -48.47 19.37 -42.90
CA THR A 171 -47.11 19.58 -42.39
C THR A 171 -47.04 19.38 -40.87
N VAL A 172 -48.04 19.89 -40.15
CA VAL A 172 -48.19 19.69 -38.70
C VAL A 172 -48.48 18.22 -38.38
N GLU A 173 -49.38 17.58 -39.11
CA GLU A 173 -49.75 16.16 -38.91
C GLU A 173 -48.56 15.24 -39.16
N SER A 174 -47.87 15.39 -40.29
CA SER A 174 -46.66 14.63 -40.60
C SER A 174 -45.54 14.87 -39.57
N GLY A 175 -45.40 16.11 -39.09
CA GLY A 175 -44.49 16.43 -37.99
C GLY A 175 -44.85 15.68 -36.71
N ASN A 176 -46.13 15.68 -36.34
CA ASN A 176 -46.62 15.01 -35.14
C ASN A 176 -46.45 13.48 -35.21
N GLU A 177 -46.72 12.86 -36.36
CA GLU A 177 -46.47 11.43 -36.59
C GLU A 177 -44.99 11.09 -36.40
N ARG A 178 -44.08 11.88 -37.00
CA ARG A 178 -42.63 11.71 -36.83
C ARG A 178 -42.22 11.86 -35.36
N TYR A 179 -42.78 12.83 -34.65
CA TYR A 179 -42.53 13.02 -33.22
C TYR A 179 -43.02 11.83 -32.38
N GLU A 180 -44.24 11.34 -32.61
CA GLU A 180 -44.80 10.19 -31.87
C GLU A 180 -44.00 8.91 -32.14
N MET A 181 -43.52 8.68 -33.36
CA MET A 181 -42.62 7.56 -33.68
C MET A 181 -41.28 7.67 -32.94
N GLN A 182 -40.75 8.88 -32.73
CA GLN A 182 -39.47 9.11 -32.05
C GLN A 182 -39.61 9.25 -30.52
N ARG A 183 -40.79 9.56 -30.00
CA ARG A 183 -41.09 9.72 -28.56
C ARG A 183 -40.51 8.62 -27.66
N PRO A 184 -40.65 7.31 -27.95
CA PRO A 184 -40.10 6.27 -27.07
C PRO A 184 -38.57 6.32 -26.99
N LEU A 185 -37.88 6.74 -28.05
CA LEU A 185 -36.42 6.83 -28.08
C LEU A 185 -35.91 7.83 -27.02
N PHE A 186 -36.58 8.98 -26.86
CA PHE A 186 -36.22 10.00 -25.88
C PHE A 186 -36.39 9.54 -24.42
N ILE A 187 -37.21 8.51 -24.17
CA ILE A 187 -37.39 7.94 -22.83
C ILE A 187 -36.44 6.76 -22.60
N ILE A 188 -36.34 5.86 -23.59
CA ILE A 188 -35.57 4.62 -23.47
C ILE A 188 -34.08 4.91 -23.37
N VAL A 189 -33.51 5.77 -24.22
CA VAL A 189 -32.06 5.99 -24.24
C VAL A 189 -31.54 6.55 -22.91
N PRO A 190 -32.12 7.63 -22.33
CA PRO A 190 -31.68 8.10 -21.01
C PRO A 190 -31.88 7.07 -19.90
N ALA A 191 -32.98 6.30 -19.91
CA ALA A 191 -33.22 5.26 -18.92
C ALA A 191 -32.15 4.16 -18.98
N VAL A 192 -31.79 3.70 -20.18
CA VAL A 192 -30.71 2.72 -20.38
C VAL A 192 -29.36 3.31 -19.95
N SER A 193 -29.07 4.59 -20.25
CA SER A 193 -27.85 5.26 -19.79
C SER A 193 -27.75 5.32 -18.26
N ILE A 194 -28.86 5.61 -17.57
CA ILE A 194 -28.91 5.62 -16.10
C ILE A 194 -28.65 4.21 -15.54
N LEU A 195 -29.31 3.19 -16.09
CA LEU A 195 -29.10 1.79 -15.68
C LEU A 195 -27.65 1.34 -15.89
N TRP A 196 -27.05 1.70 -17.02
CA TRP A 196 -25.63 1.43 -17.30
C TRP A 196 -24.71 2.15 -16.32
N GLY A 197 -25.00 3.41 -16.00
CA GLY A 197 -24.26 4.18 -15.00
C GLY A 197 -24.33 3.55 -13.60
N ALA A 198 -25.52 3.08 -13.19
CA ALA A 198 -25.70 2.38 -11.92
C ALA A 198 -24.94 1.05 -11.88
N ALA A 199 -25.00 0.26 -12.96
CA ALA A 199 -24.25 -0.98 -13.09
C ALA A 199 -22.72 -0.73 -13.00
N ALA A 200 -22.22 0.34 -13.63
CA ALA A 200 -20.82 0.73 -13.54
C ALA A 200 -20.39 1.10 -12.12
N LEU A 201 -21.21 1.86 -11.37
CA LEU A 201 -20.93 2.19 -9.98
C LEU A 201 -20.85 0.93 -9.10
N LEU A 202 -21.76 -0.02 -9.30
CA LEU A 202 -21.73 -1.31 -8.61
C LEU A 202 -20.46 -2.10 -8.97
N MET A 203 -20.06 -2.08 -10.24
CA MET A 203 -18.82 -2.73 -10.71
C MET A 203 -17.58 -2.09 -10.05
N VAL A 204 -17.48 -0.76 -10.00
CA VAL A 204 -16.37 -0.06 -9.32
C VAL A 204 -16.33 -0.44 -7.84
N ARG A 205 -17.48 -0.48 -7.17
CA ARG A 205 -17.56 -0.87 -5.75
C ARG A 205 -17.15 -2.32 -5.51
N TRP A 206 -17.56 -3.23 -6.40
CA TRP A 206 -17.15 -4.65 -6.37
C TRP A 206 -15.63 -4.78 -6.56
N LEU A 207 -15.09 -4.04 -7.53
CA LEU A 207 -13.70 -4.08 -7.90
C LEU A 207 -12.79 -3.52 -6.79
N ASN A 208 -13.16 -2.40 -6.19
CA ASN A 208 -12.44 -1.82 -5.05
C ASN A 208 -12.38 -2.80 -3.87
N ARG A 209 -13.50 -3.48 -3.58
CA ARG A 209 -13.52 -4.56 -2.58
C ARG A 209 -12.59 -5.73 -2.95
N SER A 210 -12.50 -6.09 -4.22
CA SER A 210 -11.61 -7.15 -4.67
C SER A 210 -10.14 -6.78 -4.50
N VAL A 211 -9.74 -5.56 -4.87
CA VAL A 211 -8.37 -5.07 -4.68
C VAL A 211 -8.01 -5.06 -3.20
N GLN A 212 -8.90 -4.55 -2.35
CA GLN A 212 -8.68 -4.51 -0.90
C GLN A 212 -8.44 -5.91 -0.31
N ARG A 213 -9.25 -6.90 -0.70
CA ARG A 213 -9.16 -8.26 -0.16
C ARG A 213 -8.02 -9.09 -0.73
N ASN A 214 -7.74 -8.95 -2.03
CA ASN A 214 -6.85 -9.87 -2.73
C ASN A 214 -5.44 -9.32 -2.94
N ILE A 215 -5.24 -8.01 -2.79
CA ILE A 215 -3.94 -7.36 -3.02
C ILE A 215 -3.49 -6.64 -1.75
N VAL A 216 -4.29 -5.67 -1.28
CA VAL A 216 -3.87 -4.78 -0.19
C VAL A 216 -3.70 -5.53 1.13
N ARG A 217 -4.70 -6.31 1.53
CA ARG A 217 -4.67 -7.02 2.82
C ARG A 217 -3.49 -8.02 2.91
N PRO A 218 -3.28 -8.94 1.95
CA PRO A 218 -2.12 -9.85 2.01
C PRO A 218 -0.79 -9.10 2.04
N MET A 219 -0.66 -7.99 1.32
CA MET A 219 0.57 -7.17 1.35
C MET A 219 0.84 -6.53 2.71
N VAL A 220 -0.19 -6.02 3.37
CA VAL A 220 -0.05 -5.43 4.71
C VAL A 220 0.32 -6.51 5.72
N GLU A 221 -0.34 -7.67 5.67
CA GLU A 221 -0.03 -8.82 6.53
C GLU A 221 1.42 -9.32 6.31
N LEU A 222 1.89 -9.39 5.06
CA LEU A 222 3.29 -9.72 4.74
C LEU A 222 4.29 -8.70 5.29
N ALA A 223 3.98 -7.40 5.21
CA ALA A 223 4.85 -6.36 5.74
C ALA A 223 4.96 -6.43 7.27
N GLU A 224 3.86 -6.73 7.95
CA GLU A 224 3.83 -6.92 9.39
C GLU A 224 4.62 -8.18 9.81
N ASP A 225 4.42 -9.30 9.12
CA ASP A 225 5.19 -10.53 9.36
C ASP A 225 6.69 -10.32 9.09
N SER A 226 7.06 -9.55 8.05
CA SER A 226 8.46 -9.20 7.79
C SER A 226 9.09 -8.40 8.93
N ARG A 227 8.34 -7.51 9.58
CA ARG A 227 8.82 -6.75 10.74
C ARG A 227 9.06 -7.67 11.95
N ARG A 228 8.13 -8.60 12.21
CA ARG A 228 8.24 -9.58 13.30
C ARG A 228 9.42 -10.53 13.14
N ILE A 229 9.66 -11.00 11.92
CA ILE A 229 10.84 -11.80 11.59
C ILE A 229 12.13 -11.03 11.92
N GLY A 230 12.16 -9.71 11.65
CA GLY A 230 13.28 -8.84 12.03
C GLY A 230 13.53 -8.73 13.55
N GLU A 231 12.49 -8.97 14.35
CA GLU A 231 12.56 -9.03 15.82
C GLU A 231 12.80 -10.45 16.35
N ASN A 232 13.15 -11.42 15.48
CA ASN A 232 13.26 -12.85 15.76
C ASN A 232 11.95 -13.51 16.24
N ASP A 233 10.79 -12.92 15.95
CA ASP A 233 9.49 -13.52 16.23
C ASP A 233 8.92 -14.24 14.99
N PHE A 234 8.95 -15.57 15.03
CA PHE A 234 8.42 -16.46 13.99
C PHE A 234 7.07 -17.10 14.35
N THR A 235 6.41 -16.64 15.42
CA THR A 235 5.17 -17.26 15.96
C THR A 235 3.89 -16.84 15.23
N GLY A 236 4.00 -15.90 14.30
CA GLY A 236 2.86 -15.33 13.60
C GLY A 236 2.07 -16.30 12.74
N PRO A 237 0.73 -16.13 12.64
CA PRO A 237 -0.08 -16.93 11.74
C PRO A 237 0.41 -16.75 10.31
N ASP A 238 0.43 -17.83 9.53
CA ASP A 238 0.83 -17.71 8.12
C ASP A 238 -0.21 -16.94 7.33
N THR A 239 0.29 -16.05 6.48
CA THR A 239 -0.54 -15.27 5.57
C THR A 239 -1.13 -16.20 4.52
N HIS A 240 -2.46 -16.23 4.40
CA HIS A 240 -3.14 -17.05 3.41
C HIS A 240 -3.61 -16.17 2.25
N ALA A 241 -3.03 -16.38 1.06
CA ALA A 241 -3.55 -15.79 -0.16
C ALA A 241 -4.52 -16.75 -0.85
N GLU A 242 -5.78 -16.34 -0.93
CA GLU A 242 -6.75 -16.98 -1.81
C GLU A 242 -6.43 -16.57 -3.25
N GLY A 243 -5.96 -17.50 -4.10
CA GLY A 243 -5.76 -17.24 -5.53
C GLY A 243 -4.55 -17.91 -6.18
N GLY A 244 -4.44 -17.71 -7.49
CA GLY A 244 -3.36 -18.23 -8.35
C GLY A 244 -2.54 -17.14 -9.03
N ASP A 245 -2.69 -15.89 -8.59
CA ASP A 245 -2.02 -14.72 -9.18
C ASP A 245 -0.62 -14.48 -8.59
N GLU A 246 0.05 -13.42 -9.04
CA GLU A 246 1.40 -13.06 -8.60
C GLU A 246 1.48 -12.78 -7.10
N ILE A 247 0.41 -12.22 -6.51
CA ILE A 247 0.33 -11.98 -5.06
C ILE A 247 0.28 -13.30 -4.30
N ALA A 248 -0.53 -14.25 -4.74
CA ALA A 248 -0.57 -15.57 -4.13
C ALA A 248 0.78 -16.31 -4.28
N SER A 249 1.46 -16.15 -5.41
CA SER A 249 2.82 -16.68 -5.59
C SER A 249 3.81 -16.05 -4.63
N LEU A 250 3.75 -14.72 -4.45
CA LEU A 250 4.61 -13.98 -3.53
C LEU A 250 4.38 -14.41 -2.07
N VAL A 251 3.11 -14.54 -1.66
CA VAL A 251 2.75 -15.01 -0.31
C VAL A 251 3.29 -16.43 -0.07
N ARG A 252 3.11 -17.35 -1.01
CA ARG A 252 3.67 -18.72 -0.90
C ARG A 252 5.19 -18.74 -0.79
N ALA A 253 5.87 -17.94 -1.61
CA ALA A 253 7.33 -17.81 -1.57
C ALA A 253 7.80 -17.25 -0.22
N PHE A 254 7.12 -16.24 0.29
CA PHE A 254 7.41 -15.64 1.60
C PHE A 254 7.19 -16.62 2.76
N CYS A 255 6.08 -17.35 2.79
CA CYS A 255 5.83 -18.38 3.81
C CYS A 255 6.91 -19.48 3.77
N THR A 256 7.33 -19.88 2.57
CA THR A 256 8.43 -20.86 2.40
C THR A 256 9.75 -20.33 2.96
N MET A 257 10.07 -19.05 2.69
CA MET A 257 11.24 -18.39 3.25
C MET A 257 11.17 -18.29 4.79
N LYS A 258 10.03 -17.86 5.35
CA LYS A 258 9.80 -17.78 6.81
C LYS A 258 10.04 -19.13 7.50
N ALA A 259 9.47 -20.21 6.95
CA ALA A 259 9.66 -21.56 7.48
C ALA A 259 11.13 -22.02 7.39
N SER A 260 11.79 -21.75 6.26
CA SER A 260 13.19 -22.13 6.05
C SER A 260 14.15 -21.38 7.00
N THR A 261 13.95 -20.08 7.17
CA THR A 261 14.73 -19.24 8.09
C THR A 261 14.56 -19.70 9.53
N ARG A 262 13.33 -20.00 9.95
CA ARG A 262 13.05 -20.55 11.29
C ARG A 262 13.82 -21.85 11.52
N GLY A 263 13.73 -22.80 10.57
CA GLY A 263 14.44 -24.07 10.67
C GLY A 263 15.97 -23.89 10.72
N TYR A 264 16.51 -22.92 9.98
CA TYR A 264 17.93 -22.60 10.02
C TYR A 264 18.37 -22.05 11.39
N ILE A 265 17.58 -21.15 12.00
CA ILE A 265 17.86 -20.61 13.33
C ILE A 265 17.79 -21.71 14.39
N GLU A 266 16.76 -22.56 14.36
CA GLU A 266 16.63 -23.69 15.28
C GLU A 266 17.83 -24.64 15.17
N ALA A 267 18.22 -25.04 13.95
CA ALA A 267 19.40 -25.88 13.71
C ALA A 267 20.71 -25.23 14.18
N LEU A 268 20.87 -23.91 13.97
CA LEU A 268 22.04 -23.17 14.43
C LEU A 268 22.12 -23.17 15.96
N THR A 269 21.00 -22.94 16.65
CA THR A 269 20.95 -22.93 18.12
C THR A 269 21.22 -24.31 18.72
N GLU A 270 20.69 -25.38 18.11
CA GLU A 270 20.96 -26.76 18.52
C GLU A 270 22.44 -27.10 18.34
N LYS A 271 23.03 -26.77 17.19
CA LYS A 271 24.46 -26.95 16.92
C LYS A 271 25.31 -26.23 17.97
N HIS A 272 25.00 -24.98 18.28
CA HIS A 272 25.75 -24.19 19.25
C HIS A 272 25.67 -24.79 20.68
N LYS A 273 24.53 -25.38 21.04
CA LYS A 273 24.35 -26.11 22.30
C LYS A 273 25.20 -27.38 22.34
N MET A 274 25.24 -28.14 21.25
CA MET A 274 26.05 -29.35 21.12
C MET A 274 27.55 -29.03 21.18
N GLU A 275 28.00 -27.96 20.51
CA GLU A 275 29.40 -27.50 20.56
C GLU A 275 29.82 -27.16 22.00
N LYS A 276 28.99 -26.43 22.76
CA LYS A 276 29.27 -26.14 24.18
C LYS A 276 29.40 -27.42 25.02
N GLN A 277 28.49 -28.37 24.85
CA GLN A 277 28.55 -29.65 25.56
C GLN A 277 29.81 -30.44 25.21
N LEU A 278 30.21 -30.44 23.93
CA LEU A 278 31.43 -31.11 23.48
C LEU A 278 32.68 -30.48 24.10
N ASP A 279 32.73 -29.15 24.18
CA ASP A 279 33.84 -28.43 24.79
C ASP A 279 33.95 -28.68 26.30
N GLU A 280 32.81 -28.77 27.02
CA GLU A 280 32.79 -29.18 28.43
C GLU A 280 33.35 -30.58 28.63
N VAL A 281 32.96 -31.55 27.79
CA VAL A 281 33.47 -32.93 27.84
C VAL A 281 34.97 -32.97 27.52
N ARG A 282 35.43 -32.25 26.50
CA ARG A 282 36.87 -32.13 26.18
C ARG A 282 37.66 -31.57 27.34
N LEU A 283 37.15 -30.54 28.01
CA LEU A 283 37.79 -29.94 29.18
C LEU A 283 37.85 -30.93 30.35
N GLN A 284 36.79 -31.71 30.59
CA GLN A 284 36.81 -32.79 31.58
C GLN A 284 37.82 -33.89 31.23
N MET A 285 37.90 -34.32 29.96
CA MET A 285 38.89 -35.29 29.52
C MET A 285 40.31 -34.78 29.71
N LEU A 286 40.59 -33.52 29.37
CA LEU A 286 41.91 -32.90 29.55
C LEU A 286 42.30 -32.88 31.03
N LYS A 287 41.36 -32.57 31.94
CA LYS A 287 41.58 -32.66 33.40
C LYS A 287 41.94 -34.09 33.85
N ASN A 288 41.34 -35.11 33.24
CA ASN A 288 41.56 -36.51 33.61
C ASN A 288 42.86 -37.12 33.05
N GLN A 289 43.55 -36.48 32.09
CA GLN A 289 44.83 -36.98 31.55
C GLN A 289 45.96 -36.99 32.60
N ILE A 290 45.88 -36.16 33.64
CA ILE A 290 46.74 -36.28 34.82
C ILE A 290 46.05 -37.25 35.77
N ASN A 291 46.55 -38.49 35.92
CA ASN A 291 46.03 -39.41 36.93
C ASN A 291 46.36 -38.86 38.33
N PRO A 292 45.40 -38.24 39.05
CA PRO A 292 45.71 -37.57 40.30
C PRO A 292 46.11 -38.59 41.36
N HIS A 293 45.55 -39.80 41.29
CA HIS A 293 45.87 -40.89 42.21
C HIS A 293 47.32 -41.33 42.05
N PHE A 294 47.81 -41.53 40.82
CA PHE A 294 49.22 -41.84 40.59
C PHE A 294 50.12 -40.72 41.14
N LEU A 295 49.81 -39.46 40.82
CA LEU A 295 50.60 -38.31 41.28
C LEU A 295 50.66 -38.22 42.81
N PHE A 296 49.52 -38.34 43.51
CA PHE A 296 49.49 -38.31 44.98
C PHE A 296 50.20 -39.50 45.59
N ASN A 297 50.08 -40.68 44.99
CA ASN A 297 50.78 -41.86 45.47
C ASN A 297 52.30 -41.71 45.31
N THR A 298 52.77 -41.18 44.18
CA THR A 298 54.18 -40.88 43.97
C THR A 298 54.68 -39.85 44.97
N LEU A 299 53.96 -38.74 45.18
CA LEU A 299 54.36 -37.73 46.17
C LEU A 299 54.38 -38.28 47.60
N ASN A 300 53.36 -39.04 48.01
CA ASN A 300 53.34 -39.67 49.33
C ASN A 300 54.50 -40.65 49.52
N MET A 301 54.83 -41.44 48.50
CA MET A 301 56.00 -42.33 48.55
C MET A 301 57.31 -41.54 48.75
N ILE A 302 57.52 -40.46 48.00
CA ILE A 302 58.73 -39.63 48.16
C ILE A 302 58.75 -38.96 49.56
N ALA A 303 57.60 -38.54 50.09
CA ALA A 303 57.51 -37.98 51.44
C ALA A 303 57.93 -39.00 52.50
N SER A 304 57.45 -40.25 52.41
CA SER A 304 57.86 -41.34 53.30
C SER A 304 59.34 -41.67 53.17
N THR A 305 59.91 -41.66 51.96
CA THR A 305 61.36 -41.84 51.78
C THR A 305 62.15 -40.72 52.46
N ALA A 306 61.74 -39.46 52.29
CA ALA A 306 62.39 -38.32 52.94
C ALA A 306 62.31 -38.42 54.48
N GLN A 307 61.22 -38.95 55.02
CA GLN A 307 61.07 -39.21 56.45
C GLN A 307 62.05 -40.28 56.94
N ILE A 308 62.24 -41.37 56.19
CA ILE A 308 63.20 -42.44 56.52
C ILE A 308 64.64 -41.93 56.47
N GLU A 309 64.95 -41.01 55.56
CA GLU A 309 66.26 -40.37 55.42
C GLU A 309 66.48 -39.20 56.42
N ASP A 310 65.56 -38.99 57.37
CA ASP A 310 65.56 -37.88 58.35
C ASP A 310 65.65 -36.49 57.69
N ALA A 311 65.16 -36.38 56.45
CA ALA A 311 65.16 -35.17 55.63
C ALA A 311 63.86 -34.35 55.83
N ALA A 312 63.64 -33.87 57.05
CA ALA A 312 62.39 -33.21 57.48
C ALA A 312 61.97 -32.00 56.60
N THR A 313 62.92 -31.24 56.05
CA THR A 313 62.61 -30.12 55.14
C THR A 313 62.04 -30.61 53.81
N THR A 314 62.62 -31.68 53.25
CA THR A 314 62.21 -32.30 52.00
C THR A 314 60.81 -32.90 52.12
N GLU A 315 60.53 -33.61 53.21
CA GLU A 315 59.21 -34.14 53.55
C GLU A 315 58.14 -33.03 53.56
N LYS A 316 58.40 -31.93 54.27
CA LYS A 316 57.48 -30.78 54.34
C LYS A 316 57.23 -30.14 52.97
N MET A 317 58.26 -30.03 52.12
CA MET A 317 58.11 -29.52 50.75
C MET A 317 57.22 -30.43 49.90
N ILE A 318 57.39 -31.74 49.99
CA ILE A 318 56.58 -32.70 49.24
C ILE A 318 55.12 -32.67 49.71
N HIS A 319 54.88 -32.53 51.02
CA HIS A 319 53.52 -32.38 51.55
C HIS A 319 52.85 -31.07 51.10
N ALA A 320 53.56 -29.93 51.12
CA ALA A 320 53.04 -28.67 50.60
C ALA A 320 52.70 -28.80 49.10
N LEU A 321 53.58 -29.42 48.32
CA LEU A 321 53.35 -29.69 46.90
C LEU A 321 52.14 -30.60 46.66
N SER A 322 52.00 -31.67 47.46
CA SER A 322 50.86 -32.58 47.37
C SER A 322 49.54 -31.89 47.70
N ARG A 323 49.49 -30.99 48.69
CA ARG A 323 48.30 -30.19 49.03
C ARG A 323 47.90 -29.25 47.90
N LEU A 324 48.88 -28.55 47.29
CA LEU A 324 48.65 -27.69 46.13
C LEU A 324 48.09 -28.45 44.92
N PHE A 325 48.66 -29.60 44.57
CA PHE A 325 48.14 -30.41 43.46
C PHE A 325 46.77 -30.99 43.76
N ARG A 326 46.49 -31.39 45.02
CA ARG A 326 45.18 -31.89 45.42
C ARG A 326 44.11 -30.83 45.29
N TYR A 327 44.41 -29.61 45.69
CA TYR A 327 43.53 -28.48 45.49
C TYR A 327 43.29 -28.19 43.99
N ASN A 328 44.33 -28.15 43.16
CA ASN A 328 44.16 -27.86 41.72
C ASN A 328 43.45 -28.96 40.92
N LEU A 329 43.62 -30.24 41.28
CA LEU A 329 43.11 -31.37 40.50
C LEU A 329 41.82 -31.99 41.06
N LYS A 330 41.53 -31.83 42.35
CA LYS A 330 40.39 -32.48 43.04
C LYS A 330 39.33 -31.50 43.55
N SER A 331 39.61 -30.19 43.58
CA SER A 331 38.61 -29.22 44.03
C SER A 331 37.43 -29.21 43.05
N THR A 332 36.31 -29.77 43.51
CA THR A 332 35.03 -29.86 42.77
C THR A 332 34.00 -28.89 43.36
N ASP A 333 34.28 -28.36 44.56
CA ASP A 333 33.39 -27.45 45.26
C ASP A 333 33.45 -26.06 44.60
N SER A 334 32.29 -25.47 44.30
CA SER A 334 32.22 -24.13 43.70
C SER A 334 32.58 -23.00 44.68
N VAL A 335 32.50 -23.26 45.99
CA VAL A 335 32.80 -22.31 47.07
C VAL A 335 33.49 -23.02 48.24
N MET A 336 34.39 -22.34 48.95
CA MET A 336 35.04 -22.85 50.18
C MET A 336 35.34 -21.74 51.20
N PRO A 337 35.54 -22.07 52.48
CA PRO A 337 35.98 -21.09 53.48
C PRO A 337 37.31 -20.46 53.07
N LEU A 338 37.43 -19.16 53.23
CA LEU A 338 38.66 -18.44 52.91
C LEU A 338 39.87 -18.99 53.64
N GLU A 339 39.71 -19.50 54.87
CA GLU A 339 40.79 -20.17 55.59
C GLU A 339 41.48 -21.26 54.75
N ARG A 340 40.70 -22.02 53.96
CA ARG A 340 41.23 -23.06 53.08
C ARG A 340 41.97 -22.47 51.89
N GLU A 341 41.45 -21.41 51.26
CA GLU A 341 42.15 -20.68 50.20
C GLU A 341 43.49 -20.10 50.71
N LEU A 342 43.50 -19.50 51.90
CA LEU A 342 44.70 -18.95 52.52
C LEU A 342 45.73 -20.05 52.85
N LYS A 343 45.31 -21.23 53.32
CA LYS A 343 46.21 -22.38 53.53
C LYS A 343 46.90 -22.81 52.24
N VAL A 344 46.18 -22.79 51.12
CA VAL A 344 46.77 -23.09 49.80
C VAL A 344 47.79 -22.03 49.40
N VAL A 345 47.51 -20.74 49.63
CA VAL A 345 48.48 -19.65 49.40
C VAL A 345 49.70 -19.80 50.31
N GLN A 346 49.53 -20.19 51.57
CA GLN A 346 50.61 -20.46 52.51
C GLN A 346 51.51 -21.61 52.04
N ASP A 347 50.91 -22.72 51.60
CA ASP A 347 51.66 -23.86 51.04
C ASP A 347 52.48 -23.45 49.80
N TYR A 348 51.91 -22.61 48.93
CA TYR A 348 52.61 -22.06 47.79
C TYR A 348 53.78 -21.15 48.21
N MET A 349 53.52 -20.22 49.13
CA MET A 349 54.53 -19.27 49.60
C MET A 349 55.67 -19.95 50.35
N TYR A 350 55.38 -21.00 51.10
CA TYR A 350 56.39 -21.86 51.72
C TYR A 350 57.35 -22.46 50.67
N LEU A 351 56.82 -23.01 49.57
CA LEU A 351 57.66 -23.54 48.48
C LEU A 351 58.49 -22.44 47.79
N GLN A 352 57.91 -21.26 47.59
CA GLN A 352 58.64 -20.13 47.01
C GLN A 352 59.76 -19.62 47.93
N GLN A 353 59.51 -19.54 49.24
CA GLN A 353 60.54 -19.19 50.24
C GLN A 353 61.66 -20.23 50.27
N MET A 354 61.37 -21.53 50.15
CA MET A 354 62.40 -22.56 50.05
C MET A 354 63.24 -22.41 48.78
N ARG A 355 62.65 -21.97 47.66
CA ARG A 355 63.36 -21.76 46.39
C ARG A 355 64.20 -20.49 46.36
N PHE A 356 63.71 -19.40 46.95
CA PHE A 356 64.30 -18.06 46.79
C PHE A 356 64.89 -17.48 48.09
N GLY A 357 64.77 -18.19 49.21
CA GLY A 357 65.30 -17.82 50.51
C GLY A 357 64.69 -16.51 51.04
N GLN A 358 65.53 -15.69 51.69
CA GLN A 358 65.13 -14.41 52.28
C GLN A 358 64.72 -13.33 51.27
N ARG A 359 64.79 -13.62 49.96
CA ARG A 359 64.38 -12.67 48.91
C ARG A 359 62.88 -12.46 48.84
N ILE A 360 62.10 -13.26 49.56
CA ILE A 360 60.64 -13.19 49.63
C ILE A 360 60.23 -13.11 51.09
N ARG A 361 59.46 -12.08 51.41
CA ARG A 361 58.75 -11.96 52.67
C ARG A 361 57.25 -12.06 52.40
N TYR A 362 56.61 -12.99 53.08
CA TYR A 362 55.17 -13.20 53.02
C TYR A 362 54.59 -12.95 54.40
N ASP A 363 53.55 -12.13 54.46
CA ASP A 363 52.79 -11.85 55.67
C ASP A 363 51.30 -11.96 55.38
N THR A 364 50.55 -12.51 56.34
CA THR A 364 49.10 -12.69 56.24
C THR A 364 48.44 -12.03 57.44
N ASP A 365 47.82 -10.87 57.19
CA ASP A 365 47.07 -10.13 58.21
C ASP A 365 45.58 -10.20 57.89
N CYS A 366 44.94 -11.31 58.27
CA CYS A 366 43.52 -11.54 58.05
C CYS A 366 42.79 -11.61 59.39
N ASN A 367 41.70 -10.85 59.54
CA ASN A 367 40.86 -10.90 60.73
C ASN A 367 40.23 -12.30 60.90
N GLN A 368 40.09 -12.79 62.13
CA GLN A 368 39.59 -14.14 62.41
C GLN A 368 38.11 -14.31 62.00
N ASP A 369 37.32 -13.23 62.12
CA ASP A 369 35.90 -13.18 61.74
C ASP A 369 35.65 -13.39 60.24
N THR A 370 36.70 -13.37 59.43
CA THR A 370 36.62 -13.37 57.98
C THR A 370 37.12 -14.69 57.36
N LEU A 371 37.67 -15.60 58.17
CA LEU A 371 38.22 -16.89 57.76
C LEU A 371 37.14 -17.91 57.33
N GLU A 372 35.96 -17.86 57.95
CA GLU A 372 34.85 -18.77 57.65
C GLU A 372 33.99 -18.33 56.45
N VAL A 373 34.26 -17.13 55.90
CA VAL A 373 33.52 -16.61 54.75
C VAL A 373 33.72 -17.52 53.54
N LEU A 374 32.61 -17.93 52.95
CA LEU A 374 32.62 -18.72 51.72
C LEU A 374 33.01 -17.83 50.53
N VAL A 375 34.12 -18.18 49.88
CA VAL A 375 34.60 -17.54 48.66
C VAL A 375 34.57 -18.55 47.51
N PRO A 376 34.45 -18.12 46.24
CA PRO A 376 34.62 -19.01 45.11
C PRO A 376 35.95 -19.76 45.19
N SER A 377 35.93 -21.07 44.98
CA SER A 377 37.17 -21.83 44.87
C SER A 377 38.04 -21.23 43.77
N PHE A 378 39.34 -21.17 43.98
CA PHE A 378 40.32 -20.52 43.11
C PHE A 378 40.28 -18.99 43.08
N ALA A 379 39.56 -18.33 44.00
CA ALA A 379 39.52 -16.87 44.08
C ALA A 379 40.89 -16.24 44.31
N LEU A 380 41.78 -16.88 45.08
CA LEU A 380 43.16 -16.39 45.31
C LEU A 380 44.18 -16.96 44.30
N GLN A 381 43.75 -17.81 43.37
CA GLN A 381 44.60 -18.44 42.35
C GLN A 381 45.19 -17.46 41.31
N PRO A 382 44.50 -16.39 40.86
CA PRO A 382 45.11 -15.41 39.94
C PRO A 382 46.41 -14.80 40.48
N TRP A 383 46.62 -14.85 41.80
CA TRP A 383 47.70 -14.16 42.45
C TRP A 383 49.08 -14.79 42.28
N TRP A 384 49.21 -16.11 42.40
CA TRP A 384 50.49 -16.78 42.12
C TRP A 384 50.85 -16.81 40.63
N LYS A 385 49.89 -16.49 39.75
CA LYS A 385 50.12 -16.25 38.31
C LYS A 385 50.60 -14.83 38.00
N MET A 386 50.68 -13.91 38.99
CA MET A 386 51.29 -12.60 38.77
C MET A 386 52.72 -12.76 38.23
N PRO A 387 53.17 -11.89 37.32
CA PRO A 387 54.52 -11.97 36.77
C PRO A 387 55.56 -12.03 37.88
N SER A 388 56.50 -12.97 37.75
CA SER A 388 57.58 -13.15 38.72
C SER A 388 58.37 -11.84 38.94
N SER A 389 58.46 -10.98 37.93
CA SER A 389 59.10 -9.65 38.03
C SER A 389 58.39 -8.68 38.98
N THR A 390 57.09 -8.87 39.24
CA THR A 390 56.27 -7.99 40.09
C THR A 390 56.50 -8.27 41.59
N VAL A 391 56.83 -9.50 41.96
CA VAL A 391 57.00 -9.94 43.36
C VAL A 391 58.45 -10.32 43.68
N PHE A 392 59.26 -10.66 42.68
CA PHE A 392 60.67 -11.04 42.86
C PHE A 392 61.61 -9.98 42.26
N PRO A 393 62.34 -9.21 43.09
CA PRO A 393 63.31 -8.25 42.58
C PRO A 393 64.53 -8.97 41.94
N PRO A 394 65.20 -8.35 40.95
CA PRO A 394 66.46 -8.86 40.40
C PRO A 394 67.52 -9.09 41.50
N LYS A 395 68.45 -10.04 41.29
CA LYS A 395 69.53 -10.33 42.26
C LYS A 395 70.24 -9.01 42.66
N GLY A 396 70.29 -8.74 43.97
CA GLY A 396 70.96 -7.57 44.54
C GLY A 396 70.11 -6.31 44.77
N ARG A 397 68.79 -6.33 44.53
CA ARG A 397 67.88 -5.16 44.69
C ARG A 397 66.78 -5.32 45.74
N GLY A 398 67.15 -5.73 46.96
CA GLY A 398 66.24 -5.76 48.12
C GLY A 398 65.31 -6.98 48.19
N GLU A 399 64.39 -6.96 49.16
CA GLU A 399 63.40 -8.02 49.41
C GLU A 399 62.08 -7.70 48.69
N GLY A 400 61.43 -8.73 48.14
CA GLY A 400 60.04 -8.65 47.71
C GLY A 400 59.13 -8.90 48.89
N TYR A 401 58.09 -8.08 49.08
CA TYR A 401 57.12 -8.25 50.16
C TYR A 401 55.73 -8.48 49.59
N MET A 402 54.91 -9.16 50.39
CA MET A 402 53.62 -9.60 49.94
C MET A 402 52.66 -9.71 51.12
N SER A 403 51.51 -9.04 51.02
CA SER A 403 50.53 -8.92 52.12
C SER A 403 49.10 -9.11 51.61
N VAL A 404 48.30 -9.82 52.40
CA VAL A 404 46.87 -10.06 52.16
C VAL A 404 46.04 -9.51 53.33
N PRO A 405 45.82 -8.18 53.42
CA PRO A 405 44.94 -7.61 54.43
C PRO A 405 43.47 -7.92 54.15
N GLY A 406 42.77 -8.35 55.20
CA GLY A 406 41.33 -8.63 55.17
C GLY A 406 40.56 -7.86 56.22
N TRP A 407 39.49 -7.17 55.81
CA TRP A 407 38.63 -6.44 56.75
C TRP A 407 37.14 -6.52 56.38
N ARG A 408 36.31 -6.31 57.40
CA ARG A 408 34.87 -6.15 57.24
C ARG A 408 34.57 -4.74 56.77
N GLU A 409 33.85 -4.62 55.66
CA GLU A 409 33.33 -3.33 55.17
C GLU A 409 31.91 -3.15 55.73
N GLY A 410 31.53 -1.92 56.09
CA GLY A 410 30.24 -1.65 56.75
C GLY A 410 29.06 -2.24 55.97
N GLY A 411 28.20 -3.01 56.67
CA GLY A 411 27.06 -3.72 56.08
C GLY A 411 27.44 -5.02 55.36
N SER A 412 27.35 -6.17 56.04
CA SER A 412 27.47 -7.58 55.55
C SER A 412 28.59 -7.97 54.55
N GLY A 413 29.42 -7.05 54.09
CA GLY A 413 30.45 -7.25 53.08
C GLY A 413 31.83 -7.44 53.69
N TYR A 414 32.65 -8.26 53.04
CA TYR A 414 34.06 -8.47 53.37
C TYR A 414 34.90 -8.03 52.17
N ARG A 415 35.97 -7.28 52.41
CA ARG A 415 36.92 -6.86 51.39
C ARG A 415 38.31 -7.41 51.69
N TRP A 416 38.97 -7.85 50.63
CA TRP A 416 40.31 -8.39 50.65
C TRP A 416 41.13 -7.61 49.65
N LEU A 417 42.30 -7.18 50.06
CA LEU A 417 43.23 -6.52 49.17
C LEU A 417 44.50 -7.36 49.11
N ILE A 418 45.03 -7.52 47.92
CA ILE A 418 46.20 -8.32 47.70
C ILE A 418 47.31 -7.42 47.15
N GLN A 419 48.41 -7.27 47.90
CA GLN A 419 49.52 -6.37 47.57
C GLN A 419 50.83 -7.15 47.39
N GLY A 420 51.58 -6.81 46.35
CA GLY A 420 52.96 -7.26 46.15
C GLY A 420 53.82 -6.10 45.65
N GLY A 421 55.08 -6.02 46.09
CA GLY A 421 56.01 -4.98 45.67
C GLY A 421 57.49 -5.28 45.96
N ASN A 422 58.38 -4.45 45.43
CA ASN A 422 59.84 -4.60 45.51
C ASN A 422 60.48 -3.40 46.28
N GLY A 423 61.26 -3.68 47.32
CA GLY A 423 62.14 -2.70 47.99
C GLY A 423 61.62 -2.11 49.33
N PRO A 424 62.48 -1.46 50.13
CA PRO A 424 62.17 -1.04 51.51
C PRO A 424 61.27 0.22 51.63
N GLY A 425 60.59 0.62 50.56
CA GLY A 425 59.86 1.90 50.47
C GLY A 425 58.35 1.85 50.69
N THR A 426 57.77 0.69 51.01
CA THR A 426 56.30 0.52 51.15
C THR A 426 55.89 -0.17 52.44
N ALA A 427 56.84 -0.37 53.37
CA ALA A 427 56.57 -0.90 54.71
C ALA A 427 56.06 0.17 55.70
N GLY A 428 55.75 1.39 55.25
CA GLY A 428 55.25 2.46 56.11
C GLY A 428 54.11 3.22 55.45
N GLY A 429 52.88 3.01 55.96
CA GLY A 429 51.80 3.98 55.85
C GLY A 429 51.03 4.02 54.53
N ASN A 430 50.35 2.93 54.15
CA ASN A 430 49.02 3.01 53.51
C ASN A 430 48.42 1.60 53.34
N THR A 431 48.00 1.00 54.46
CA THR A 431 46.80 0.17 54.40
C THR A 431 45.63 1.13 54.15
N PRO A 432 44.86 1.03 53.07
CA PRO A 432 43.60 1.76 52.99
C PRO A 432 42.66 1.09 53.99
N ARG A 433 42.74 1.49 55.27
CA ARG A 433 41.61 1.32 56.19
C ARG A 433 40.50 2.19 55.61
N PRO A 434 39.30 1.65 55.32
CA PRO A 434 38.20 2.49 54.90
C PRO A 434 37.94 3.48 56.04
N GLY A 435 38.08 4.76 55.73
CA GLY A 435 37.66 5.83 56.63
C GLY A 435 36.20 5.61 56.98
N LYS A 436 35.84 5.91 58.24
CA LYS A 436 34.44 6.11 58.61
C LYS A 436 33.90 7.23 57.72
N GLY A 437 33.00 6.86 56.80
CA GLY A 437 32.25 7.74 55.91
C GLY A 437 31.05 6.98 55.43
#